data_AF-A0AAD6YYG0-F1
#
_entry.id   AF-A0AAD6YYG0-F1
#
_cell.length_a   1.000
_cell.length_b   1.000
_cell.length_c   1.000
_cell.angle_alpha   90.00
_cell.angle_beta   90.00
_cell.angle_gamma   90.00
#
_symmetry.space_group_name_H-M   'P 1'
#
loop_
_entity.id
_entity.type
_entity.pdbx_description
1 polymer ?
#
loop_
_entity_poly.entity_id
_entity_poly.type
_entity_poly.pdbx_seq_one_letter_code
_entity_poly.pdbx_strand_id
1 'polypeptide(L)'
;DAFKSLEIMEPQLQVWHTKWTNVIRIFQTHWGRTTGKNTNPASLGFSASKIGRAAPSNMKKVEFYPGTQLMYLVLDAKLLDIWRVAFKTNDIFEYFENLEKSCTLPDFEALFPLARKLYRAYGTARGRDHAIHDTGNSSDWAQTVPLGSPWIPREIEDSSLDTKKRKSKQPAASASTRKPKKPKAKAAPCLGDFVLAQNIDFIRDGLNSRKLTTAVARGDIGPLYECIKYMLFTFGGSTHTNYLNYLLETVMNLELECSPGLKLALLRGLVWSLSGLPDHYEEGDFIVEFFNRLLEDVVEHKSAQFDDLFIRNIISRNLRHIAQLKIAWRAGVGMDRKAHKHSEPHTNPEIRTLLKVYQDTELSRRRATRQIDDRDTDDFARGIKKLREGALQNAIAKSAANRQVFRTDAPPSATISGAAPGAGMGSDTESSDEDSSDESSSSELESDSDSEGRKWYATRGSIHLVDGELVFDERDMLLGPEDEEYQEEDVSDDDN
;
A
#
# COMPACT_ATOMS: atom_id res chain seq x y z
N ASP A 1 -5.56 -10.03 39.49
CA ASP A 1 -6.04 -8.76 38.90
C ASP A 1 -5.73 -8.87 37.41
N ALA A 2 -6.75 -9.15 36.61
CA ALA A 2 -6.64 -9.48 35.19
C ALA A 2 -5.87 -8.42 34.39
N PHE A 3 -5.92 -7.15 34.82
CA PHE A 3 -5.16 -6.07 34.21
C PHE A 3 -3.66 -6.17 34.55
N LYS A 4 -3.31 -6.54 35.79
CA LYS A 4 -1.90 -6.71 36.21
C LYS A 4 -1.27 -7.98 35.65
N SER A 5 -2.07 -9.04 35.46
CA SER A 5 -1.61 -10.27 34.81
C SER A 5 -1.66 -10.20 33.29
N LEU A 6 -2.15 -9.09 32.71
CA LEU A 6 -2.31 -8.90 31.27
C LEU A 6 -3.21 -9.97 30.62
N GLU A 7 -4.09 -10.59 31.41
CA GLU A 7 -5.08 -11.57 30.95
C GLU A 7 -6.07 -10.96 29.94
N ILE A 8 -6.24 -9.63 29.98
CA ILE A 8 -7.08 -8.86 29.07
C ILE A 8 -6.16 -7.91 28.29
N MET A 9 -5.50 -8.45 27.27
CA MET A 9 -4.76 -7.66 26.29
C MET A 9 -5.36 -7.82 24.91
N GLU A 10 -5.60 -6.69 24.26
CA GLU A 10 -6.06 -6.65 22.88
C GLU A 10 -4.92 -6.16 21.99
N PRO A 11 -4.41 -6.97 21.05
CA PRO A 11 -3.39 -6.52 20.12
C PRO A 11 -3.96 -5.41 19.23
N GLN A 12 -3.20 -4.32 19.08
CA GLN A 12 -3.56 -3.21 18.20
C GLN A 12 -2.63 -3.13 17.01
N LEU A 13 -3.20 -2.79 15.85
CA LEU A 13 -2.42 -2.53 14.65
C LEU A 13 -1.54 -1.30 14.85
N GLN A 14 -0.24 -1.48 14.66
CA GLN A 14 0.74 -0.39 14.64
C GLN A 14 0.64 0.36 13.31
N VAL A 15 -0.14 1.46 13.29
CA VAL A 15 -0.50 2.19 12.06
C VAL A 15 0.73 2.85 11.44
N TRP A 16 1.61 3.45 12.24
CA TRP A 16 2.82 4.08 11.72
C TRP A 16 3.74 3.05 11.06
N HIS A 17 3.96 1.91 11.72
CA HIS A 17 4.76 0.80 11.15
C HIS A 17 4.12 0.22 9.88
N THR A 18 2.79 0.11 9.87
CA THR A 18 2.02 -0.34 8.69
C THR A 18 2.15 0.64 7.53
N LYS A 19 2.04 1.94 7.81
CA LYS A 19 2.23 3.03 6.85
C LYS A 19 3.66 3.02 6.29
N TRP A 20 4.67 2.85 7.14
CA TRP A 20 6.06 2.79 6.71
C TRP A 20 6.33 1.56 5.85
N THR A 21 5.86 0.39 6.26
CA THR A 21 6.00 -0.83 5.45
C THR A 21 5.30 -0.70 4.11
N ASN A 22 4.16 0.01 4.03
CA ASN A 22 3.52 0.30 2.74
C ASN A 22 4.39 1.19 1.83
N VAL A 23 5.11 2.16 2.38
CA VAL A 23 6.09 2.94 1.60
C VAL A 23 7.19 2.02 1.06
N ILE A 24 7.73 1.13 1.89
CA ILE A 24 8.74 0.15 1.47
C ILE A 24 8.20 -0.74 0.35
N ARG A 25 6.98 -1.27 0.49
CA ARG A 25 6.28 -2.05 -0.54
C ARG A 25 6.18 -1.26 -1.85
N ILE A 26 5.68 -0.02 -1.81
CA ILE A 26 5.52 0.81 -3.00
C ILE A 26 6.85 1.00 -3.72
N PHE A 27 7.94 1.23 -2.98
CA PHE A 27 9.27 1.31 -3.58
C PHE A 27 9.67 -0.02 -4.21
N GLN A 28 9.55 -1.16 -3.52
CA GLN A 28 9.91 -2.45 -4.09
C GLN A 28 9.14 -2.77 -5.39
N THR A 29 7.83 -2.50 -5.40
CA THR A 29 6.96 -2.77 -6.53
C THR A 29 7.22 -1.81 -7.69
N HIS A 30 7.33 -0.51 -7.42
CA HIS A 30 7.32 0.53 -8.45
C HIS A 30 8.69 1.12 -8.79
N TRP A 31 9.77 0.79 -8.06
CA TRP A 31 11.07 1.43 -8.27
C TRP A 31 11.60 1.26 -9.70
N GLY A 32 11.51 0.06 -10.26
CA GLY A 32 12.21 -0.22 -11.51
C GLY A 32 13.12 -1.43 -11.41
N ARG A 33 13.80 -1.72 -12.51
CA ARG A 33 15.02 -2.53 -12.45
C ARG A 33 16.09 -1.71 -11.71
N THR A 34 16.72 -2.32 -10.70
CA THR A 34 17.80 -1.70 -9.93
C THR A 34 19.13 -1.72 -10.68
N THR A 35 19.26 -2.61 -11.65
CA THR A 35 20.45 -2.76 -12.49
C THR A 35 20.24 -2.10 -13.86
N GLY A 36 21.22 -1.32 -14.27
CA GLY A 36 21.21 -0.63 -15.57
C GLY A 36 20.45 0.70 -15.56
N LYS A 37 20.31 1.30 -16.74
CA LYS A 37 19.49 2.51 -16.92
C LYS A 37 18.03 2.10 -16.78
N ASN A 38 17.34 2.60 -15.77
CA ASN A 38 15.90 2.47 -15.71
C ASN A 38 15.32 3.27 -16.89
N THR A 39 14.68 2.59 -17.84
CA THR A 39 14.14 3.17 -19.07
C THR A 39 12.63 3.32 -19.05
N ASN A 40 11.96 2.75 -18.04
CA ASN A 40 10.51 2.72 -17.98
C ASN A 40 9.96 3.98 -17.30
N PRO A 41 9.27 4.89 -18.04
CA PRO A 41 8.77 6.15 -17.51
C PRO A 41 7.66 5.99 -16.47
N ALA A 42 7.02 4.82 -16.40
CA ALA A 42 6.05 4.54 -15.35
C ALA A 42 6.69 4.37 -13.97
N SER A 43 7.95 3.92 -13.91
CA SER A 43 8.61 3.57 -12.66
C SER A 43 9.05 4.77 -11.82
N LEU A 44 9.06 4.57 -10.51
CA LEU A 44 9.48 5.57 -9.53
C LEU A 44 10.97 5.90 -9.65
N GLY A 45 11.82 4.90 -9.87
CA GLY A 45 13.27 5.08 -10.01
C GLY A 45 13.68 5.77 -11.30
N PHE A 46 12.91 5.63 -12.40
CA PHE A 46 13.12 6.43 -13.61
C PHE A 46 12.91 7.90 -13.27
N SER A 47 11.79 8.21 -12.64
CA SER A 47 11.42 9.58 -12.23
C SER A 47 12.49 10.16 -11.30
N ALA A 48 12.90 9.42 -10.27
CA ALA A 48 13.96 9.80 -9.34
C ALA A 48 15.27 10.15 -10.05
N SER A 49 15.69 9.33 -11.03
CA SER A 49 16.92 9.57 -11.78
C SER A 49 16.87 10.85 -12.61
N LYS A 50 15.69 11.24 -13.12
CA LYS A 50 15.51 12.46 -13.93
C LYS A 50 15.63 13.73 -13.11
N ILE A 51 15.32 13.67 -11.81
CA ILE A 51 15.42 14.80 -10.88
C ILE A 51 16.64 14.72 -9.96
N GLY A 52 17.62 13.87 -10.30
CA GLY A 52 18.88 13.77 -9.55
C GLY A 52 18.74 13.16 -8.15
N ARG A 53 17.66 12.41 -7.88
CA ARG A 53 17.46 11.72 -6.59
C ARG A 53 18.09 10.33 -6.65
N ALA A 54 18.97 10.05 -5.69
CA ALA A 54 19.64 8.76 -5.57
C ALA A 54 18.64 7.64 -5.24
N ALA A 55 18.97 6.43 -5.68
CA ALA A 55 18.23 5.25 -5.25
C ALA A 55 18.46 5.00 -3.75
N PRO A 56 17.44 4.54 -3.01
CA PRO A 56 17.64 3.99 -1.67
C PRO A 56 18.76 2.95 -1.69
N SER A 57 19.66 3.01 -0.70
CA SER A 57 20.74 2.03 -0.52
C SER A 57 20.19 0.62 -0.31
N ASN A 58 18.99 0.52 0.28
CA ASN A 58 18.29 -0.74 0.49
C ASN A 58 16.78 -0.58 0.25
N MET A 59 16.26 -1.25 -0.79
CA MET A 59 14.82 -1.26 -1.10
C MET A 59 13.97 -1.95 -0.04
N LYS A 60 14.57 -2.74 0.87
CA LYS A 60 13.88 -3.35 2.01
C LYS A 60 13.83 -2.44 3.24
N LYS A 61 14.57 -1.32 3.24
CA LYS A 61 14.69 -0.38 4.35
C LYS A 61 14.73 1.05 3.83
N VAL A 62 13.67 1.45 3.14
CA VAL A 62 13.52 2.83 2.64
C VAL A 62 13.25 3.74 3.82
N GLU A 63 14.01 4.82 3.97
CA GLU A 63 13.75 5.82 5.01
C GLU A 63 12.39 6.50 4.78
N PHE A 64 11.59 6.61 5.84
CA PHE A 64 10.20 7.03 5.73
C PHE A 64 10.03 8.43 5.12
N TYR A 65 10.68 9.46 5.69
CA TYR A 65 10.47 10.84 5.25
C TYR A 65 11.03 11.12 3.84
N PRO A 66 12.29 10.78 3.51
CA PRO A 66 12.77 10.97 2.13
C PRO A 66 12.01 10.12 1.12
N GLY A 67 11.60 8.90 1.51
CA GLY A 67 10.83 7.99 0.68
C GLY A 67 9.44 8.54 0.33
N THR A 68 8.69 8.98 1.34
CA THR A 68 7.36 9.59 1.16
C THR A 68 7.44 10.90 0.38
N GLN A 69 8.43 11.76 0.66
CA GLN A 69 8.63 13.01 -0.08
C GLN A 69 8.83 12.75 -1.58
N LEU A 70 9.74 11.83 -1.95
CA LEU A 70 9.99 11.48 -3.34
C LEU A 70 8.75 10.86 -4.00
N MET A 71 8.11 9.91 -3.32
CA MET A 71 6.91 9.24 -3.82
C MET A 71 5.78 10.23 -4.10
N TYR A 72 5.51 11.15 -3.17
CA TYR A 72 4.47 12.17 -3.33
C TYR A 72 4.82 13.21 -4.40
N LEU A 73 6.08 13.64 -4.49
CA LEU A 73 6.53 14.51 -5.57
C LEU A 73 6.28 13.89 -6.96
N VAL A 74 6.62 12.60 -7.11
CA VAL A 74 6.41 11.87 -8.37
C VAL A 74 4.93 11.65 -8.65
N LEU A 75 4.13 11.37 -7.62
CA LEU A 75 2.67 11.28 -7.72
C LEU A 75 2.08 12.62 -8.20
N ASP A 76 2.47 13.74 -7.62
CA ASP A 76 1.98 15.07 -8.01
C ASP A 76 2.30 15.38 -9.46
N ALA A 77 3.54 15.13 -9.90
CA ALA A 77 3.93 15.35 -11.29
C ALA A 77 3.13 14.48 -12.27
N LYS A 78 2.83 13.22 -11.92
CA LYS A 78 1.99 12.34 -12.76
C LYS A 78 0.53 12.80 -12.81
N LEU A 79 -0.03 13.21 -11.67
CA LEU A 79 -1.39 13.77 -11.62
C LEU A 79 -1.49 15.06 -12.44
N LEU A 80 -0.49 15.95 -12.35
CA LEU A 80 -0.43 17.17 -13.15
C LEU A 80 -0.30 16.86 -14.66
N ASP A 81 0.45 15.82 -15.05
CA ASP A 81 0.51 15.39 -16.45
C ASP A 81 -0.85 14.87 -16.96
N ILE A 82 -1.60 14.15 -16.12
CA ILE A 82 -2.97 13.72 -16.45
C ILE A 82 -3.88 14.93 -16.68
N TRP A 83 -3.84 15.93 -15.80
CA TRP A 83 -4.60 17.17 -15.98
C TRP A 83 -4.17 17.94 -17.24
N ARG A 84 -2.86 18.01 -17.50
CA ARG A 84 -2.31 18.60 -18.73
C ARG A 84 -2.89 17.93 -19.98
N VAL A 85 -2.95 16.60 -20.00
CA VAL A 85 -3.55 15.83 -21.10
C VAL A 85 -5.05 16.08 -21.22
N ALA A 86 -5.77 16.13 -20.09
CA ALA A 86 -7.22 16.37 -20.05
C ALA A 86 -7.59 17.76 -20.61
N PHE A 87 -6.85 18.80 -20.23
CA PHE A 87 -7.03 20.17 -20.74
C PHE A 87 -6.38 20.42 -22.10
N LYS A 88 -5.69 19.42 -22.67
CA LYS A 88 -5.00 19.51 -23.96
C LYS A 88 -4.00 20.68 -24.04
N THR A 89 -3.30 20.96 -22.94
CA THR A 89 -2.28 22.02 -22.86
C THR A 89 -0.84 21.45 -22.87
N ASN A 90 0.14 22.30 -23.15
CA ASN A 90 1.57 21.96 -23.07
C ASN A 90 2.16 22.29 -21.69
N ASP A 91 1.83 23.45 -21.12
CA ASP A 91 2.19 23.85 -19.77
C ASP A 91 0.90 24.08 -18.96
N ILE A 92 0.71 23.27 -17.92
CA ILE A 92 -0.47 23.33 -17.06
C ILE A 92 -0.46 24.58 -16.17
N PHE A 93 0.72 25.08 -15.80
CA PHE A 93 0.85 26.28 -14.97
C PHE A 93 0.50 27.53 -15.80
N GLU A 94 1.08 27.65 -17.00
CA GLU A 94 0.76 28.75 -17.92
C GLU A 94 -0.75 28.77 -18.28
N TYR A 95 -1.35 27.58 -18.45
CA TYR A 95 -2.79 27.45 -18.70
C TYR A 95 -3.63 28.09 -17.58
N PHE A 96 -3.37 27.73 -16.31
CA PHE A 96 -4.13 28.29 -15.19
C PHE A 96 -3.79 29.75 -14.90
N GLU A 97 -2.54 30.19 -15.10
CA GLU A 97 -2.18 31.62 -15.02
C GLU A 97 -2.95 32.46 -16.03
N ASN A 98 -3.16 31.94 -17.25
CA ASN A 98 -3.93 32.63 -18.28
C ASN A 98 -5.43 32.68 -17.93
N LEU A 99 -5.99 31.60 -17.38
CA LEU A 99 -7.38 31.57 -16.90
C LEU A 99 -7.60 32.54 -15.73
N GLU A 100 -6.62 32.68 -14.84
CA GLU A 100 -6.66 33.66 -13.75
C GLU A 100 -6.67 35.10 -14.30
N LYS A 101 -5.76 35.41 -15.24
CA LYS A 101 -5.70 36.72 -15.90
C LYS A 101 -6.98 37.07 -16.66
N SER A 102 -7.67 36.08 -17.23
CA SER A 102 -8.97 36.28 -17.88
C SER A 102 -10.17 36.20 -16.94
N CYS A 103 -9.96 35.98 -15.64
CA CYS A 103 -11.02 35.78 -14.65
C CYS A 103 -12.00 34.65 -15.00
N THR A 104 -11.50 33.59 -15.64
CA THR A 104 -12.26 32.39 -16.04
C THR A 104 -11.72 31.13 -15.38
N LEU A 105 -11.19 31.25 -14.16
CA LEU A 105 -10.78 30.09 -13.37
C LEU A 105 -12.00 29.21 -13.06
N PRO A 106 -11.93 27.88 -13.33
CA PRO A 106 -12.98 26.98 -12.92
C PRO A 106 -13.00 26.88 -11.39
N ASP A 107 -14.20 26.85 -10.81
CA ASP A 107 -14.38 26.57 -9.41
C ASP A 107 -14.24 25.06 -9.12
N PHE A 108 -14.37 24.71 -7.84
CA PHE A 108 -14.28 23.31 -7.43
C PHE A 108 -15.37 22.44 -8.06
N GLU A 109 -16.61 22.95 -8.14
CA GLU A 109 -17.75 22.21 -8.68
C GLU A 109 -17.59 21.91 -10.18
N ALA A 110 -16.95 22.80 -10.93
CA ALA A 110 -16.59 22.57 -12.32
C ALA A 110 -15.47 21.52 -12.48
N LEU A 111 -14.48 21.52 -11.59
CA LEU A 111 -13.34 20.59 -11.66
C LEU A 111 -13.67 19.19 -11.13
N PHE A 112 -14.58 19.07 -10.16
CA PHE A 112 -14.83 17.83 -9.44
C PHE A 112 -15.35 16.68 -10.34
N PRO A 113 -16.33 16.88 -11.24
CA PRO A 113 -16.78 15.84 -12.16
C PRO A 113 -15.65 15.33 -13.06
N LEU A 114 -14.78 16.24 -13.53
CA LEU A 114 -13.62 15.88 -14.34
C LEU A 114 -12.58 15.12 -13.51
N ALA A 115 -12.30 15.56 -12.28
CA ALA A 115 -11.42 14.86 -11.35
C ALA A 115 -11.90 13.42 -11.09
N ARG A 116 -13.21 13.21 -10.90
CA ARG A 116 -13.81 11.87 -10.74
C ARG A 116 -13.63 11.01 -11.98
N LYS A 117 -13.82 11.57 -13.17
CA LYS A 117 -13.59 10.89 -14.45
C LYS A 117 -12.11 10.48 -14.61
N LEU A 118 -11.18 11.39 -14.30
CA LEU A 118 -9.74 11.13 -14.33
C LEU A 118 -9.33 10.09 -13.29
N TYR A 119 -9.85 10.15 -12.06
CA TYR A 119 -9.59 9.14 -11.03
C TYR A 119 -10.03 7.75 -11.48
N ARG A 120 -11.23 7.61 -12.04
CA ARG A 120 -11.70 6.33 -12.59
C ARG A 120 -10.77 5.80 -13.68
N ALA A 121 -10.28 6.68 -14.55
CA ALA A 121 -9.40 6.29 -15.66
C ALA A 121 -7.96 5.95 -15.24
N TYR A 122 -7.38 6.68 -14.27
CA TYR A 122 -5.96 6.61 -13.93
C TYR A 122 -5.62 6.12 -12.52
N GLY A 123 -6.61 5.93 -11.65
CA GLY A 123 -6.41 5.61 -10.23
C GLY A 123 -7.12 4.34 -9.76
N THR A 124 -7.67 3.52 -10.66
CA THR A 124 -8.45 2.32 -10.30
C THR A 124 -7.95 1.06 -11.01
N ALA A 125 -8.25 -0.11 -10.43
CA ALA A 125 -7.99 -1.40 -11.06
C ALA A 125 -8.70 -1.54 -12.42
N ARG A 126 -9.92 -1.00 -12.54
CA ARG A 126 -10.64 -0.94 -13.82
C ARG A 126 -9.89 -0.13 -14.87
N GLY A 127 -9.37 1.05 -14.50
CA GLY A 127 -8.55 1.87 -15.40
C GLY A 127 -7.29 1.14 -15.89
N ARG A 128 -6.65 0.37 -15.01
CA ARG A 128 -5.52 -0.50 -15.34
C ARG A 128 -5.93 -1.60 -16.32
N ASP A 129 -7.04 -2.29 -16.07
CA ASP A 129 -7.54 -3.35 -16.96
C ASP A 129 -7.88 -2.81 -18.35
N HIS A 130 -8.48 -1.62 -18.44
CA HIS A 130 -8.68 -0.94 -19.73
C HIS A 130 -7.34 -0.66 -20.43
N ALA A 131 -6.32 -0.17 -19.72
CA ALA A 131 -5.01 0.05 -20.33
C ALA A 131 -4.40 -1.23 -20.94
N ILE A 132 -4.66 -2.41 -20.35
CA ILE A 132 -4.13 -3.70 -20.83
C ILE A 132 -4.99 -4.29 -21.95
N HIS A 133 -6.32 -4.14 -21.89
CA HIS A 133 -7.24 -4.90 -22.74
C HIS A 133 -7.98 -4.04 -23.77
N ASP A 134 -8.19 -2.76 -23.49
CA ASP A 134 -8.96 -1.85 -24.34
C ASP A 134 -8.07 -1.20 -25.39
N THR A 135 -8.03 -1.86 -26.54
CA THR A 135 -7.28 -1.39 -27.72
C THR A 135 -8.15 -0.54 -28.65
N GLY A 136 -9.45 -0.44 -28.36
CA GLY A 136 -10.43 0.28 -29.16
C GLY A 136 -10.42 1.79 -28.90
N ASN A 137 -11.13 2.52 -29.77
CA ASN A 137 -11.40 3.96 -29.60
C ASN A 137 -12.81 4.25 -29.09
N SER A 138 -13.66 3.22 -28.93
CA SER A 138 -15.11 3.39 -28.73
C SER A 138 -15.54 3.49 -27.27
N SER A 139 -14.71 3.08 -26.30
CA SER A 139 -15.11 3.09 -24.89
C SER A 139 -15.07 4.49 -24.26
N ASP A 140 -15.90 4.71 -23.24
CA ASP A 140 -15.87 5.94 -22.42
C ASP A 140 -14.50 6.18 -21.78
N TRP A 141 -13.79 5.10 -21.45
CA TRP A 141 -12.42 5.18 -20.96
C TRP A 141 -11.47 5.70 -22.05
N ALA A 142 -11.57 5.20 -23.29
CA ALA A 142 -10.75 5.65 -24.42
C ALA A 142 -11.01 7.11 -24.81
N GLN A 143 -12.19 7.66 -24.51
CA GLN A 143 -12.48 9.09 -24.62
C GLN A 143 -11.78 9.93 -23.53
N THR A 144 -11.57 9.34 -22.35
CA THR A 144 -10.89 9.98 -21.22
C THR A 144 -9.37 9.92 -21.36
N VAL A 145 -8.86 8.81 -21.88
CA VAL A 145 -7.43 8.54 -22.07
C VAL A 145 -7.12 8.63 -23.57
N PRO A 146 -6.63 9.77 -24.07
CA PRO A 146 -6.45 9.95 -25.50
C PRO A 146 -5.34 9.07 -26.05
N LEU A 147 -5.48 8.69 -27.32
CA LEU A 147 -4.45 7.97 -28.06
C LEU A 147 -3.18 8.83 -28.17
N GLY A 148 -2.04 8.23 -27.87
CA GLY A 148 -0.71 8.80 -28.11
C GLY A 148 -0.16 8.43 -29.48
N SER A 149 1.07 8.85 -29.74
CA SER A 149 1.81 8.44 -30.93
C SER A 149 2.02 6.91 -30.99
N PRO A 150 2.12 6.32 -32.18
CA PRO A 150 2.46 4.90 -32.32
C PRO A 150 3.70 4.54 -31.49
N TRP A 151 3.65 3.44 -30.74
CA TRP A 151 4.80 2.96 -30.00
C TRP A 151 5.80 2.32 -30.95
N ILE A 152 7.04 2.82 -30.94
CA ILE A 152 8.16 2.22 -31.64
C ILE A 152 9.07 1.65 -30.56
N PRO A 153 9.19 0.31 -30.44
CA PRO A 153 10.15 -0.30 -29.54
C PRO A 153 11.53 0.26 -29.84
N ARG A 154 12.15 0.90 -28.85
CA ARG A 154 13.57 1.25 -28.98
C ARG A 154 14.35 -0.05 -28.98
N GLU A 155 15.21 -0.24 -29.97
CA GLU A 155 16.26 -1.24 -29.88
C GLU A 155 17.02 -0.93 -28.59
N ILE A 156 16.80 -1.77 -27.58
CA ILE A 156 17.63 -1.74 -26.39
C ILE A 156 18.97 -2.20 -26.93
N GLU A 157 19.86 -1.25 -27.22
CA GLU A 157 21.25 -1.56 -27.43
C GLU A 157 21.66 -2.29 -26.15
N ASP A 158 21.76 -3.62 -26.27
CA ASP A 158 22.40 -4.51 -25.31
C ASP A 158 23.88 -4.12 -25.28
N SER A 159 24.15 -2.90 -24.81
CA SER A 159 25.42 -2.45 -24.27
C SER A 159 25.60 -3.16 -22.94
N SER A 160 25.58 -4.49 -23.01
CA SER A 160 26.31 -5.36 -22.13
C SER A 160 27.75 -4.91 -22.25
N LEU A 161 28.10 -3.94 -21.40
CA LEU A 161 29.46 -3.68 -21.02
C LEU A 161 30.03 -5.03 -20.60
N ASP A 162 30.91 -5.53 -21.46
CA ASP A 162 32.02 -6.41 -21.18
C ASP A 162 32.39 -6.29 -19.69
N THR A 163 31.73 -7.10 -18.87
CA THR A 163 32.28 -7.49 -17.58
C THR A 163 33.41 -8.41 -17.96
N LYS A 164 34.55 -7.78 -18.32
CA LYS A 164 35.86 -8.44 -18.42
C LYS A 164 35.97 -9.26 -17.16
N LYS A 165 35.73 -10.56 -17.30
CA LYS A 165 35.88 -11.58 -16.26
C LYS A 165 37.24 -11.32 -15.62
N ARG A 166 37.25 -10.65 -14.46
CA ARG A 166 38.36 -10.74 -13.53
C ARG A 166 38.40 -12.22 -13.13
N LYS A 167 39.30 -12.96 -13.76
CA LYS A 167 39.64 -14.34 -13.44
C LYS A 167 40.21 -14.37 -12.01
N SER A 168 39.37 -14.26 -10.99
CA SER A 168 39.74 -14.69 -9.65
C SER A 168 39.70 -16.22 -9.66
N LYS A 169 40.89 -16.84 -9.64
CA LYS A 169 41.08 -18.28 -9.42
C LYS A 169 40.46 -18.64 -8.05
N GLN A 170 39.31 -19.30 -8.05
CA GLN A 170 38.86 -20.09 -6.90
C GLN A 170 38.81 -21.58 -7.30
N PRO A 171 39.22 -22.49 -6.40
CA PRO A 171 39.33 -23.92 -6.70
C PRO A 171 37.96 -24.60 -6.72
N ALA A 172 37.88 -25.64 -7.54
CA ALA A 172 36.70 -26.39 -7.91
C ALA A 172 36.15 -27.27 -6.78
N ALA A 173 34.83 -27.22 -6.55
CA ALA A 173 34.07 -28.33 -5.95
C ALA A 173 32.57 -28.28 -6.30
N SER A 174 32.05 -29.44 -6.71
CA SER A 174 30.65 -29.81 -6.99
C SER A 174 30.00 -29.28 -8.29
N ALA A 175 30.14 -30.08 -9.34
CA ALA A 175 29.38 -29.95 -10.58
C ALA A 175 27.92 -30.41 -10.37
N SER A 176 27.02 -29.46 -10.08
CA SER A 176 25.57 -29.66 -10.18
C SER A 176 25.14 -29.49 -11.65
N THR A 177 24.69 -30.59 -12.25
CA THR A 177 24.24 -30.70 -13.64
C THR A 177 22.96 -29.87 -13.85
N ARG A 178 23.11 -28.58 -14.11
CA ARG A 178 21.99 -27.66 -14.37
C ARG A 178 21.33 -28.03 -15.71
N LYS A 179 20.17 -28.69 -15.65
CA LYS A 179 19.37 -29.05 -16.84
C LYS A 179 19.16 -27.81 -17.73
N PRO A 180 19.30 -27.93 -19.07
CA PRO A 180 19.07 -26.82 -19.99
C PRO A 180 17.61 -26.36 -19.88
N LYS A 181 17.39 -25.08 -19.54
CA LYS A 181 16.06 -24.46 -19.54
C LYS A 181 15.51 -24.52 -20.97
N LYS A 182 14.40 -25.26 -21.17
CA LYS A 182 13.65 -25.26 -22.44
C LYS A 182 13.31 -23.80 -22.81
N PRO A 183 13.47 -23.40 -24.08
CA PRO A 183 13.08 -22.06 -24.52
C PRO A 183 11.58 -21.89 -24.27
N LYS A 184 11.21 -20.90 -23.45
CA LYS A 184 9.80 -20.54 -23.23
C LYS A 184 9.20 -20.13 -24.57
N ALA A 185 8.06 -20.73 -24.94
CA ALA A 185 7.32 -20.34 -26.14
C ALA A 185 7.08 -18.82 -26.12
N LYS A 186 7.29 -18.16 -27.27
CA LYS A 186 7.03 -16.72 -27.41
C LYS A 186 5.55 -16.48 -27.11
N ALA A 187 5.25 -15.84 -25.97
CA ALA A 187 3.89 -15.46 -25.62
C ALA A 187 3.30 -14.60 -26.75
N ALA A 188 2.00 -14.72 -26.99
CA ALA A 188 1.30 -13.90 -27.97
C ALA A 188 1.57 -12.41 -27.69
N PRO A 189 1.80 -11.58 -28.73
CA PRO A 189 2.08 -10.17 -28.55
C PRO A 189 0.90 -9.52 -27.82
N CYS A 190 1.18 -8.87 -26.69
CA CYS A 190 0.15 -8.14 -25.97
C CYS A 190 -0.23 -6.89 -26.77
N LEU A 191 -1.52 -6.69 -26.96
CA LEU A 191 -2.04 -5.55 -27.71
C LEU A 191 -2.16 -4.28 -26.85
N GLY A 192 -2.17 -4.42 -25.52
CA GLY A 192 -2.34 -3.33 -24.56
C GLY A 192 -1.12 -2.45 -24.31
N ASP A 193 -1.29 -1.49 -23.40
CA ASP A 193 -0.26 -0.56 -22.93
C ASP A 193 0.11 -0.87 -21.47
N PHE A 194 1.13 -1.71 -21.29
CA PHE A 194 1.60 -2.10 -19.95
C PHE A 194 2.28 -0.96 -19.21
N VAL A 195 2.93 -0.03 -19.91
CA VAL A 195 3.57 1.12 -19.26
C VAL A 195 2.51 2.03 -18.65
N LEU A 196 1.39 2.27 -19.35
CA LEU A 196 0.26 2.99 -18.79
C LEU A 196 -0.37 2.23 -17.61
N ALA A 197 -0.56 0.91 -17.75
CA ALA A 197 -1.10 0.08 -16.66
C ALA A 197 -0.26 0.17 -15.38
N GLN A 198 1.08 0.06 -15.49
CA GLN A 198 1.99 0.22 -14.36
C GLN A 198 1.94 1.63 -13.76
N ASN A 199 1.77 2.66 -14.60
CA ASN A 199 1.60 4.03 -14.13
C ASN A 199 0.30 4.18 -13.30
N ILE A 200 -0.78 3.55 -13.75
CA ILE A 200 -2.07 3.52 -13.03
C ILE A 200 -1.92 2.80 -11.69
N ASP A 201 -1.21 1.67 -11.65
CA ASP A 201 -0.93 0.94 -10.40
C ASP A 201 -0.16 1.82 -9.40
N PHE A 202 0.88 2.53 -9.85
CA PHE A 202 1.63 3.47 -9.01
C PHE A 202 0.74 4.61 -8.48
N ILE A 203 -0.09 5.20 -9.33
CA ILE A 203 -1.00 6.29 -8.93
C ILE A 203 -1.99 5.80 -7.89
N ARG A 204 -2.60 4.62 -8.10
CA ARG A 204 -3.53 3.98 -7.17
C ARG A 204 -2.88 3.76 -5.79
N ASP A 205 -1.70 3.16 -5.77
CA ASP A 205 -0.94 2.90 -4.53
C ASP A 205 -0.53 4.19 -3.82
N GLY A 206 -0.03 5.17 -4.58
CA GLY A 206 0.38 6.48 -4.08
C GLY A 206 -0.78 7.30 -3.51
N LEU A 207 -1.94 7.29 -4.18
CA LEU A 207 -3.17 7.93 -3.71
C LEU A 207 -3.66 7.29 -2.41
N ASN A 208 -3.63 5.97 -2.30
CA ASN A 208 -4.01 5.29 -1.05
C ASN A 208 -3.05 5.66 0.10
N SER A 209 -1.74 5.68 -0.16
CA SER A 209 -0.75 6.10 0.85
C SER A 209 -0.97 7.56 1.31
N ARG A 210 -1.24 8.48 0.37
CA ARG A 210 -1.53 9.87 0.69
C ARG A 210 -2.83 10.02 1.46
N LYS A 211 -3.89 9.32 1.03
CA LYS A 211 -5.20 9.31 1.70
C LYS A 211 -5.08 8.82 3.14
N LEU A 212 -4.33 7.74 3.39
CA LEU A 212 -4.03 7.25 4.73
C LEU A 212 -3.37 8.35 5.58
N THR A 213 -2.32 9.00 5.06
CA THR A 213 -1.59 10.05 5.79
C THR A 213 -2.48 11.26 6.09
N THR A 214 -3.29 11.72 5.13
CA THR A 214 -4.24 12.82 5.34
C THR A 214 -5.33 12.43 6.35
N ALA A 215 -5.81 11.20 6.31
CA ALA A 215 -6.81 10.69 7.26
C ALA A 215 -6.24 10.64 8.69
N VAL A 216 -4.99 10.18 8.85
CA VAL A 216 -4.28 10.25 10.13
C VAL A 216 -4.22 11.69 10.62
N ALA A 217 -3.69 12.62 9.83
CA ALA A 217 -3.50 14.02 10.25
C ALA A 217 -4.82 14.66 10.72
N ARG A 218 -5.93 14.37 10.02
CA ARG A 218 -7.28 14.85 10.36
C ARG A 218 -7.93 14.15 11.55
N GLY A 219 -7.39 13.01 12.00
CA GLY A 219 -8.05 12.14 12.96
C GLY A 219 -9.32 11.47 12.39
N ASP A 220 -9.41 11.34 11.05
CA ASP A 220 -10.58 10.77 10.38
C ASP A 220 -10.45 9.25 10.26
N ILE A 221 -11.05 8.56 11.22
CA ILE A 221 -10.85 7.13 11.41
C ILE A 221 -11.57 6.30 10.33
N GLY A 222 -12.65 6.81 9.73
CA GLY A 222 -13.39 6.09 8.68
C GLY A 222 -12.53 5.84 7.44
N PRO A 223 -12.07 6.89 6.73
CA PRO A 223 -11.17 6.77 5.60
C PRO A 223 -9.84 6.07 5.94
N LEU A 224 -9.32 6.24 7.15
CA LEU A 224 -8.14 5.52 7.63
C LEU A 224 -8.38 4.00 7.60
N TYR A 225 -9.50 3.56 8.15
CA TYR A 225 -9.87 2.15 8.19
C TYR A 225 -10.15 1.57 6.78
N GLU A 226 -10.76 2.35 5.89
CA GLU A 226 -10.90 1.95 4.48
C GLU A 226 -9.53 1.74 3.79
N CYS A 227 -8.54 2.61 4.07
CA CYS A 227 -7.19 2.44 3.54
C CYS A 227 -6.52 1.16 4.08
N ILE A 228 -6.75 0.83 5.36
CA ILE A 228 -6.26 -0.41 6.00
C ILE A 228 -6.85 -1.64 5.30
N LYS A 229 -8.17 -1.67 5.04
CA LYS A 229 -8.83 -2.75 4.29
C LYS A 229 -8.27 -2.88 2.86
N TYR A 230 -8.03 -1.76 2.19
CA TYR A 230 -7.39 -1.78 0.87
C TYR A 230 -5.98 -2.38 0.94
N MET A 231 -5.20 -1.98 1.95
CA MET A 231 -3.81 -2.41 2.13
C MET A 231 -3.69 -3.91 2.37
N LEU A 232 -4.70 -4.56 2.97
CA LEU A 232 -4.78 -6.02 3.13
C LEU A 232 -4.44 -6.74 1.82
N PHE A 233 -5.09 -6.35 0.72
CA PHE A 233 -4.90 -6.97 -0.59
C PHE A 233 -3.51 -6.65 -1.14
N THR A 234 -3.06 -5.40 -1.06
CA THR A 234 -1.73 -5.04 -1.56
C THR A 234 -0.60 -5.75 -0.81
N PHE A 235 -0.73 -5.95 0.51
CA PHE A 235 0.25 -6.73 1.26
C PHE A 235 0.17 -8.21 0.91
N GLY A 236 -1.02 -8.75 0.66
CA GLY A 236 -1.21 -10.12 0.21
C GLY A 236 -0.50 -10.44 -1.09
N GLY A 237 -0.44 -9.49 -2.04
CA GLY A 237 0.27 -9.68 -3.31
C GLY A 237 1.75 -9.30 -3.29
N SER A 238 2.24 -8.78 -2.16
CA SER A 238 3.64 -8.36 -1.98
C SER A 238 4.48 -9.41 -1.23
N THR A 239 5.76 -9.10 -1.02
CA THR A 239 6.67 -9.88 -0.17
C THR A 239 6.49 -9.64 1.33
N HIS A 240 5.64 -8.70 1.73
CA HIS A 240 5.41 -8.32 3.13
C HIS A 240 4.21 -9.07 3.74
N THR A 241 4.25 -10.40 3.69
CA THR A 241 3.11 -11.26 4.07
C THR A 241 2.78 -11.25 5.57
N ASN A 242 3.69 -10.84 6.44
CA ASN A 242 3.39 -10.70 7.87
C ASN A 242 2.30 -9.63 8.10
N TYR A 243 2.36 -8.53 7.33
CA TYR A 243 1.36 -7.47 7.42
C TYR A 243 0.01 -7.87 6.84
N LEU A 244 -0.04 -8.84 5.92
CA LEU A 244 -1.32 -9.44 5.51
C LEU A 244 -2.02 -10.06 6.74
N ASN A 245 -1.29 -10.83 7.55
CA ASN A 245 -1.86 -11.50 8.71
C ASN A 245 -2.32 -10.50 9.77
N TYR A 246 -1.48 -9.50 10.10
CA TYR A 246 -1.85 -8.46 11.06
C TYR A 246 -3.10 -7.67 10.64
N LEU A 247 -3.20 -7.31 9.36
CA LEU A 247 -4.36 -6.61 8.83
C LEU A 247 -5.61 -7.49 8.80
N LEU A 248 -5.47 -8.76 8.42
CA LEU A 248 -6.60 -9.69 8.39
C LEU A 248 -7.14 -9.93 9.80
N GLU A 249 -6.26 -10.15 10.78
CA GLU A 249 -6.63 -10.30 12.18
C GLU A 249 -7.30 -9.03 12.72
N THR A 250 -6.74 -7.86 12.41
CA THR A 250 -7.34 -6.57 12.79
C THR A 250 -8.75 -6.41 12.20
N VAL A 251 -8.94 -6.69 10.91
CA VAL A 251 -10.25 -6.56 10.25
C VAL A 251 -11.24 -7.59 10.79
N MET A 252 -10.85 -8.85 10.96
CA MET A 252 -11.72 -9.87 11.55
C MET A 252 -12.14 -9.48 12.97
N ASN A 253 -11.20 -9.01 13.79
CA ASN A 253 -11.48 -8.57 15.13
C ASN A 253 -12.50 -7.41 15.14
N LEU A 254 -12.27 -6.37 14.34
CA LEU A 254 -13.13 -5.20 14.29
C LEU A 254 -14.52 -5.48 13.67
N GLU A 255 -14.62 -6.36 12.68
CA GLU A 255 -15.88 -6.64 11.98
C GLU A 255 -16.71 -7.77 12.60
N LEU A 256 -16.08 -8.77 13.22
CA LEU A 256 -16.74 -10.01 13.60
C LEU A 256 -16.75 -10.28 15.11
N GLU A 257 -15.81 -9.71 15.87
CA GLU A 257 -15.58 -10.10 17.27
C GLU A 257 -15.81 -8.96 18.26
N CYS A 258 -15.42 -7.75 17.87
CA CYS A 258 -15.60 -6.58 18.69
C CYS A 258 -17.08 -6.23 18.86
N SER A 259 -17.49 -5.96 20.10
CA SER A 259 -18.72 -5.20 20.33
C SER A 259 -18.61 -3.80 19.69
N PRO A 260 -19.72 -3.14 19.33
CA PRO A 260 -19.67 -1.80 18.74
C PRO A 260 -18.87 -0.78 19.57
N GLY A 261 -18.96 -0.87 20.91
CA GLY A 261 -18.21 -0.01 21.82
C GLY A 261 -16.70 -0.29 21.79
N LEU A 262 -16.30 -1.57 21.78
CA LEU A 262 -14.89 -1.96 21.69
C LEU A 262 -14.31 -1.58 20.32
N LYS A 263 -15.04 -1.84 19.23
CA LYS A 263 -14.65 -1.44 17.86
C LYS A 263 -14.33 0.05 17.81
N LEU A 264 -15.23 0.88 18.32
CA LEU A 264 -15.04 2.33 18.36
C LEU A 264 -13.85 2.74 19.23
N ALA A 265 -13.64 2.08 20.38
CA ALA A 265 -12.52 2.35 21.26
C ALA A 265 -11.17 2.00 20.60
N LEU A 266 -11.06 0.84 19.95
CA LEU A 266 -9.85 0.42 19.22
C LEU A 266 -9.57 1.34 18.04
N LEU A 267 -10.60 1.66 17.24
CA LEU A 267 -10.49 2.57 16.11
C LEU A 267 -10.03 3.98 16.54
N ARG A 268 -10.57 4.52 17.63
CA ARG A 268 -10.09 5.78 18.24
C ARG A 268 -8.69 5.68 18.83
N GLY A 269 -8.29 4.47 19.24
CA GLY A 269 -6.94 4.17 19.71
C GLY A 269 -5.86 4.28 18.64
N LEU A 270 -6.24 4.19 17.34
CA LEU A 270 -5.28 4.19 16.23
C LEU A 270 -4.60 5.55 15.99
N VAL A 271 -5.25 6.66 16.35
CA VAL A 271 -4.75 8.01 16.12
C VAL A 271 -5.07 8.93 17.30
N TRP A 272 -4.10 9.72 17.75
CA TRP A 272 -4.27 10.67 18.86
C TRP A 272 -3.80 12.06 18.48
N SER A 273 -4.51 13.09 18.95
CA SER A 273 -4.01 14.46 18.92
C SER A 273 -3.50 14.84 20.29
N LEU A 274 -2.17 14.97 20.41
CA LEU A 274 -1.59 15.50 21.64
C LEU A 274 -1.92 16.99 21.73
N SER A 275 -1.68 17.79 20.69
CA SER A 275 -1.84 19.25 20.74
C SER A 275 -3.29 19.72 20.97
N GLY A 276 -4.28 18.90 20.61
CA GLY A 276 -5.69 19.31 20.55
C GLY A 276 -5.99 20.24 19.37
N LEU A 277 -5.02 20.48 18.48
CA LEU A 277 -5.21 21.29 17.28
C LEU A 277 -5.80 20.44 16.14
N PRO A 278 -6.69 21.02 15.30
CA PRO A 278 -7.13 20.37 14.06
C PRO A 278 -5.94 20.02 13.17
N ASP A 279 -6.04 18.92 12.42
CA ASP A 279 -5.00 18.43 11.50
C ASP A 279 -3.64 18.07 12.14
N HIS A 280 -3.60 17.89 13.47
CA HIS A 280 -2.39 17.51 14.23
C HIS A 280 -2.57 16.17 14.98
N TYR A 281 -3.32 15.25 14.39
CA TYR A 281 -3.36 13.87 14.88
C TYR A 281 -2.14 13.10 14.36
N GLU A 282 -1.63 12.22 15.19
CA GLU A 282 -0.53 11.31 14.87
C GLU A 282 -0.96 9.87 15.16
N GLU A 283 -0.25 8.90 14.60
CA GLU A 283 -0.53 7.50 14.87
C GLU A 283 -0.26 7.14 16.34
N GLY A 284 -1.15 6.35 16.95
CA GLY A 284 -1.06 5.96 18.35
C GLY A 284 0.25 5.22 18.67
N ASP A 285 0.68 4.29 17.81
CA ASP A 285 1.92 3.55 18.00
C ASP A 285 3.17 4.45 17.92
N PHE A 286 3.15 5.46 17.05
CA PHE A 286 4.24 6.46 16.97
C PHE A 286 4.35 7.29 18.26
N ILE A 287 3.22 7.70 18.83
CA ILE A 287 3.19 8.41 20.11
C ILE A 287 3.68 7.53 21.26
N VAL A 288 3.27 6.25 21.27
CA VAL A 288 3.76 5.28 22.27
C VAL A 288 5.28 5.11 22.17
N GLU A 289 5.83 4.95 20.97
CA GLU A 289 7.28 4.87 20.75
C GLU A 289 8.01 6.13 21.24
N PHE A 290 7.46 7.31 20.94
CA PHE A 290 7.97 8.57 21.46
C PHE A 290 8.01 8.60 23.00
N PHE A 291 6.94 8.14 23.66
CA PHE A 291 6.90 8.09 25.13
C PHE A 291 7.82 7.02 25.72
N ASN A 292 7.95 5.86 25.07
CA ASN A 292 8.88 4.81 25.50
C ASN A 292 10.32 5.33 25.49
N ARG A 293 10.74 6.04 24.43
CA ARG A 293 12.06 6.66 24.36
C ARG A 293 12.28 7.71 25.46
N LEU A 294 11.28 8.53 25.75
CA LEU A 294 11.37 9.48 26.87
C LEU A 294 11.48 8.78 28.22
N LEU A 295 10.83 7.62 28.38
CA LEU A 295 10.87 6.82 29.60
C LEU A 295 12.25 6.16 29.78
N GLU A 296 12.80 5.58 28.71
CA GLU A 296 14.16 5.04 28.67
C GLU A 296 15.19 6.08 29.11
N ASP A 297 15.15 7.29 28.54
CA ASP A 297 16.02 8.40 28.93
C ASP A 297 15.93 8.69 30.45
N VAL A 298 14.73 8.64 31.05
CA VAL A 298 14.54 8.91 32.49
C VAL A 298 15.05 7.75 33.35
N VAL A 299 14.81 6.52 32.92
CA VAL A 299 15.21 5.29 33.61
C VAL A 299 16.73 5.16 33.65
N GLU A 300 17.41 5.35 32.52
CA GLU A 300 18.86 5.29 32.40
C GLU A 300 19.56 6.30 33.33
N HIS A 301 19.00 7.51 33.46
CA HIS A 301 19.57 8.55 34.30
C HIS A 301 19.41 8.33 35.82
N LYS A 302 18.42 7.53 36.25
CA LYS A 302 18.08 7.38 37.67
C LYS A 302 18.48 6.04 38.27
N SER A 303 19.05 5.14 37.48
CA SER A 303 19.29 3.74 37.90
C SER A 303 18.02 3.10 38.50
N ALA A 304 16.85 3.54 38.04
CA ALA A 304 15.55 3.04 38.47
C ALA A 304 15.11 1.89 37.56
N GLN A 305 14.24 1.00 38.03
CA GLN A 305 13.65 -0.04 37.19
C GLN A 305 12.34 0.47 36.56
N PHE A 306 11.94 -0.09 35.41
CA PHE A 306 10.69 0.28 34.73
C PHE A 306 9.43 0.05 35.58
N ASP A 307 9.47 -0.92 36.48
CA ASP A 307 8.38 -1.30 37.37
C ASP A 307 8.36 -0.51 38.69
N ASP A 308 9.32 0.40 38.92
CA ASP A 308 9.34 1.28 40.08
C ASP A 308 8.01 2.06 40.17
N LEU A 309 7.37 2.04 41.35
CA LEU A 309 6.09 2.68 41.60
C LEU A 309 6.12 4.17 41.25
N PHE A 310 7.24 4.86 41.44
CA PHE A 310 7.39 6.26 41.08
C PHE A 310 7.42 6.45 39.55
N ILE A 311 8.16 5.61 38.82
CA ILE A 311 8.20 5.65 37.36
C ILE A 311 6.81 5.34 36.78
N ARG A 312 6.19 4.27 37.25
CA ARG A 312 4.89 3.79 36.75
C ARG A 312 3.73 4.72 37.09
N ASN A 313 3.66 5.26 38.30
CA ASN A 313 2.47 6.01 38.75
C ASN A 313 2.63 7.52 38.62
N ILE A 314 3.86 8.05 38.61
CA ILE A 314 4.13 9.49 38.57
C ILE A 314 4.73 9.90 37.24
N ILE A 315 5.85 9.30 36.82
CA ILE A 315 6.56 9.74 35.60
C ILE A 315 5.77 9.42 34.34
N SER A 316 5.41 8.15 34.12
CA SER A 316 4.77 7.68 32.88
C SER A 316 3.51 8.50 32.52
N ARG A 317 2.67 8.77 33.53
CA ARG A 317 1.41 9.54 33.40
C ARG A 317 1.63 11.01 33.07
N ASN A 318 2.82 11.54 33.35
CA ASN A 318 3.17 12.95 33.17
C ASN A 318 4.29 13.17 32.13
N LEU A 319 4.73 12.13 31.41
CA LEU A 319 5.87 12.19 30.48
C LEU A 319 5.78 13.37 29.52
N ARG A 320 4.60 13.58 28.93
CA ARG A 320 4.37 14.69 28.01
C ARG A 320 4.57 16.05 28.67
N HIS A 321 3.99 16.27 29.85
CA HIS A 321 4.12 17.53 30.57
C HIS A 321 5.57 17.78 30.98
N ILE A 322 6.27 16.73 31.41
CA ILE A 322 7.71 16.80 31.74
C ILE A 322 8.54 17.17 30.50
N ALA A 323 8.24 16.55 29.34
CA ALA A 323 8.91 16.88 28.08
C ALA A 323 8.66 18.33 27.65
N GLN A 324 7.43 18.82 27.80
CA GLN A 324 7.08 20.21 27.53
C GLN A 324 7.75 21.19 28.49
N LEU A 325 7.84 20.86 29.79
CA LEU A 325 8.55 21.68 30.78
C LEU A 325 10.03 21.81 30.43
N LYS A 326 10.68 20.74 29.97
CA LYS A 326 12.08 20.78 29.48
C LYS A 326 12.25 21.76 28.32
N ILE A 327 11.29 21.81 27.39
CA ILE A 327 11.29 22.76 26.27
C ILE A 327 11.05 24.18 26.78
N ALA A 328 10.00 24.39 27.58
CA ALA A 328 9.62 25.69 28.13
C ALA A 328 10.72 26.31 29.01
N TRP A 329 11.43 25.52 29.80
CA TRP A 329 12.55 25.99 30.61
C TRP A 329 13.75 26.39 29.75
N ARG A 330 14.08 25.60 28.71
CA ARG A 330 15.12 25.99 27.73
C ARG A 330 14.77 27.31 27.05
N ALA A 331 13.51 27.49 26.67
CA ALA A 331 13.00 28.74 26.13
C ALA A 331 13.16 29.90 27.11
N GLY A 332 12.69 29.72 28.35
CA GLY A 332 12.71 30.76 29.40
C GLY A 332 14.11 31.27 29.76
N VAL A 333 15.14 30.43 29.61
CA VAL A 333 16.54 30.81 29.84
C VAL A 333 17.29 31.25 28.57
N GLY A 334 16.58 31.44 27.45
CA GLY A 334 17.17 31.85 26.18
C GLY A 334 18.05 30.78 25.50
N MET A 335 17.96 29.52 25.96
CA MET A 335 18.62 28.36 25.37
C MET A 335 17.69 27.61 24.40
N ASP A 336 16.67 28.28 23.88
CA ASP A 336 15.84 27.69 22.85
C ASP A 336 16.72 27.27 21.67
N ARG A 337 16.46 26.06 21.16
CA ARG A 337 17.05 25.67 19.88
C ARG A 337 16.60 26.72 18.88
N LYS A 338 17.56 27.44 18.28
CA LYS A 338 17.28 28.27 17.11
C LYS A 338 16.47 27.41 16.17
N ALA A 339 15.24 27.81 15.91
CA ALA A 339 14.34 27.00 15.11
C ALA A 339 15.03 26.75 13.77
N HIS A 340 15.42 25.51 13.50
CA HIS A 340 15.87 25.07 12.18
C HIS A 340 14.65 24.97 11.26
N LYS A 341 13.80 26.00 11.25
CA LYS A 341 12.77 26.21 10.24
C LYS A 341 13.49 26.66 8.98
N HIS A 342 14.17 25.71 8.35
CA HIS A 342 14.51 25.86 6.96
C HIS A 342 13.17 25.80 6.23
N SER A 343 12.82 26.88 5.52
CA SER A 343 11.75 26.79 4.53
C SER A 343 12.11 25.62 3.61
N GLU A 344 11.21 24.65 3.51
CA GLU A 344 11.44 23.53 2.60
C GLU A 344 11.71 24.10 1.19
N PRO A 345 12.78 23.64 0.51
CA PRO A 345 13.07 24.11 -0.82
C PRO A 345 11.88 23.81 -1.74
N HIS A 346 11.51 24.74 -2.60
CA HIS A 346 10.42 24.53 -3.53
C HIS A 346 10.75 23.37 -4.47
N THR A 347 9.77 22.52 -4.78
CA THR A 347 9.94 21.34 -5.65
C THR A 347 9.59 21.61 -7.12
N ASN A 348 9.30 22.87 -7.47
CA ASN A 348 8.89 23.28 -8.81
C ASN A 348 9.88 22.89 -9.93
N PRO A 349 11.21 23.02 -9.77
CA PRO A 349 12.17 22.59 -10.78
C PRO A 349 12.08 21.10 -11.10
N GLU A 350 11.93 20.26 -10.07
CA GLU A 350 11.74 18.82 -10.21
C GLU A 350 10.42 18.50 -10.91
N ILE A 351 9.32 19.15 -10.52
CA ILE A 351 8.01 18.97 -11.16
C ILE A 351 8.07 19.33 -12.65
N ARG A 352 8.65 20.48 -13.01
CA ARG A 352 8.80 20.90 -14.42
C ARG A 352 9.65 19.91 -15.21
N THR A 353 10.72 19.40 -14.61
CA THR A 353 11.57 18.37 -15.22
C THR A 353 10.79 17.08 -15.49
N LEU A 354 10.01 16.61 -14.52
CA LEU A 354 9.19 15.41 -14.66
C LEU A 354 8.08 15.58 -15.68
N LEU A 355 7.36 16.71 -15.67
CA LEU A 355 6.30 17.02 -16.63
C LEU A 355 6.81 16.99 -18.07
N LYS A 356 7.97 17.60 -18.32
CA LYS A 356 8.61 17.54 -19.64
C LYS A 356 8.89 16.10 -20.06
N VAL A 357 9.45 15.29 -19.15
CA VAL A 357 9.75 13.87 -19.45
C VAL A 357 8.48 13.05 -19.68
N TYR A 358 7.41 13.27 -18.92
CA TYR A 358 6.13 12.57 -19.09
C TYR A 358 5.42 12.98 -20.38
N GLN A 359 5.53 14.25 -20.77
CA GLN A 359 5.09 14.74 -22.07
C GLN A 359 5.88 14.08 -23.21
N ASP A 360 7.21 14.08 -23.14
CA ASP A 360 8.10 13.50 -24.17
C ASP A 360 7.87 11.99 -24.34
N THR A 361 7.54 11.29 -23.26
CA THR A 361 7.27 9.84 -23.26
C THR A 361 5.80 9.49 -23.50
N GLU A 362 4.94 10.51 -23.53
CA GLU A 362 3.48 10.39 -23.55
C GLU A 362 2.97 9.41 -22.50
N LEU A 363 3.45 9.54 -21.26
CA LEU A 363 3.19 8.59 -20.18
C LEU A 363 1.69 8.43 -19.93
N SER A 364 0.96 9.54 -19.82
CA SER A 364 -0.49 9.57 -19.57
C SER A 364 -1.35 9.45 -20.83
N ARG A 365 -0.80 8.96 -21.95
CA ARG A 365 -1.57 8.64 -23.16
C ARG A 365 -1.51 7.14 -23.43
N ARG A 366 -2.57 6.58 -24.01
CA ARG A 366 -2.58 5.17 -24.42
C ARG A 366 -1.76 4.97 -25.67
N ARG A 367 -0.87 3.99 -25.68
CA ARG A 367 -0.05 3.60 -26.84
C ARG A 367 -0.10 2.08 -26.98
N ALA A 368 -0.79 1.60 -28.01
CA ALA A 368 -0.97 0.18 -28.24
C ALA A 368 0.39 -0.54 -28.30
N THR A 369 0.47 -1.75 -27.74
CA THR A 369 1.67 -2.61 -27.66
C THR A 369 2.84 -2.02 -26.86
N ARG A 370 2.65 -0.92 -26.11
CA ARG A 370 3.73 -0.31 -25.32
C ARG A 370 4.09 -1.18 -24.12
N GLN A 371 5.22 -1.87 -24.24
CA GLN A 371 5.82 -2.68 -23.19
C GLN A 371 7.33 -2.42 -23.15
N ILE A 372 7.86 -2.07 -21.97
CA ILE A 372 9.29 -1.83 -21.75
C ILE A 372 9.90 -2.92 -20.85
N ASP A 373 9.14 -3.38 -19.86
CA ASP A 373 9.52 -4.50 -19.02
C ASP A 373 8.33 -5.47 -18.83
N ASP A 374 8.65 -6.63 -18.27
CA ASP A 374 7.75 -7.75 -17.98
C ASP A 374 7.30 -7.77 -16.52
N ARG A 375 7.53 -6.69 -15.77
CA ARG A 375 7.22 -6.66 -14.34
C ARG A 375 5.74 -6.42 -14.14
N ASP A 376 5.13 -7.28 -13.33
CA ASP A 376 3.78 -7.09 -12.85
C ASP A 376 3.81 -6.24 -11.58
N THR A 377 3.19 -5.06 -11.61
CA THR A 377 3.12 -4.12 -10.49
C THR A 377 1.82 -4.21 -9.70
N ASP A 378 0.90 -5.11 -10.07
CA ASP A 378 -0.43 -5.17 -9.46
C ASP A 378 -0.45 -6.08 -8.22
N ASP A 379 0.14 -5.57 -7.14
CA ASP A 379 0.08 -6.18 -5.81
C ASP A 379 -1.37 -6.46 -5.37
N PHE A 380 -2.32 -5.60 -5.75
CA PHE A 380 -3.71 -5.75 -5.35
C PHE A 380 -4.36 -6.99 -5.97
N ALA A 381 -4.29 -7.15 -7.30
CA ALA A 381 -4.84 -8.31 -7.99
C ALA A 381 -4.15 -9.62 -7.56
N ARG A 382 -2.81 -9.58 -7.39
CA ARG A 382 -2.06 -10.72 -6.83
C ARG A 382 -2.55 -11.12 -5.45
N GLY A 383 -2.81 -10.14 -4.58
CA GLY A 383 -3.32 -10.38 -3.24
C GLY A 383 -4.71 -11.01 -3.23
N ILE A 384 -5.62 -10.52 -4.08
CA ILE A 384 -6.94 -11.14 -4.24
C ILE A 384 -6.80 -12.59 -4.68
N LYS A 385 -5.98 -12.85 -5.71
CA LYS A 385 -5.74 -14.20 -6.22
C LYS A 385 -5.22 -15.12 -5.10
N LYS A 386 -4.17 -14.69 -4.39
CA LYS A 386 -3.56 -15.45 -3.31
C LYS A 386 -4.53 -15.75 -2.16
N LEU A 387 -5.37 -14.78 -1.80
CA LEU A 387 -6.40 -14.96 -0.76
C LEU A 387 -7.44 -16.00 -1.18
N ARG A 388 -7.87 -15.98 -2.45
CA ARG A 388 -8.82 -16.96 -3.01
C ARG A 388 -8.22 -18.37 -3.12
N GLU A 389 -6.92 -18.46 -3.36
CA GLU A 389 -6.19 -19.73 -3.56
C GLU A 389 -5.82 -20.46 -2.26
N GLY A 390 -6.33 -20.03 -1.10
CA GLY A 390 -6.19 -20.75 0.17
C GLY A 390 -5.55 -19.95 1.30
N ALA A 391 -4.92 -18.80 1.02
CA ALA A 391 -4.28 -18.01 2.07
C ALA A 391 -5.29 -17.51 3.13
N LEU A 392 -6.53 -17.19 2.69
CA LEU A 392 -7.60 -16.80 3.62
C LEU A 392 -8.02 -17.96 4.52
N GLN A 393 -8.22 -19.15 3.95
CA GLN A 393 -8.61 -20.35 4.69
C GLN A 393 -7.54 -20.73 5.71
N ASN A 394 -6.27 -20.65 5.33
CA ASN A 394 -5.14 -20.91 6.23
C ASN A 394 -5.10 -19.91 7.39
N ALA A 395 -5.34 -18.62 7.11
CA ALA A 395 -5.38 -17.60 8.15
C ALA A 395 -6.56 -17.78 9.11
N ILE A 396 -7.75 -18.13 8.60
CA ILE A 396 -8.93 -18.44 9.42
C ILE A 396 -8.65 -19.65 10.31
N ALA A 397 -8.09 -20.73 9.76
CA ALA A 397 -7.75 -21.93 10.52
C ALA A 397 -6.76 -21.63 11.65
N LYS A 398 -5.71 -20.85 11.36
CA LYS A 398 -4.71 -20.43 12.36
C LYS A 398 -5.32 -19.55 13.45
N SER A 399 -6.15 -18.58 13.06
CA SER A 399 -6.83 -17.68 14.00
C SER A 399 -7.80 -18.45 14.92
N ALA A 400 -8.56 -19.39 14.36
CA ALA A 400 -9.47 -20.24 15.13
C ALA A 400 -8.72 -21.14 16.11
N ALA A 401 -7.61 -21.74 15.69
CA ALA A 401 -6.77 -22.58 16.56
C ALA A 401 -6.21 -21.77 17.74
N ASN A 402 -5.66 -20.57 17.49
CA ASN A 402 -5.11 -19.71 18.53
C ASN A 402 -6.15 -19.33 19.59
N ARG A 403 -7.42 -19.14 19.21
CA ARG A 403 -8.50 -18.80 20.15
C ARG A 403 -9.01 -20.00 20.96
N GLN A 404 -8.86 -21.22 20.44
CA GLN A 404 -9.26 -22.42 21.17
C GLN A 404 -8.31 -22.76 22.31
N VAL A 405 -7.02 -22.39 22.20
CA VAL A 405 -6.02 -22.56 23.27
C VAL A 405 -6.45 -21.89 24.58
N PHE A 406 -7.22 -20.79 24.51
CA PHE A 406 -7.70 -20.08 25.71
C PHE A 406 -8.99 -20.65 26.31
N ARG A 407 -9.63 -21.65 25.68
CA ARG A 407 -10.90 -22.23 26.19
C ARG A 407 -10.73 -23.53 26.96
N THR A 408 -9.55 -24.17 26.93
CA THR A 408 -9.38 -25.52 27.49
C THR A 408 -9.13 -25.59 28.99
N ASP A 409 -8.99 -24.47 29.70
CA ASP A 409 -8.78 -24.47 31.15
C ASP A 409 -10.07 -24.24 31.98
N ALA A 410 -11.25 -24.32 31.36
CA ALA A 410 -12.46 -24.50 32.14
C ALA A 410 -12.37 -25.90 32.79
N PRO A 411 -12.25 -26.02 34.12
CA PRO A 411 -12.17 -27.32 34.77
C PRO A 411 -13.40 -28.12 34.34
N PRO A 412 -13.24 -29.38 33.91
CA PRO A 412 -14.38 -30.20 33.56
C PRO A 412 -15.34 -30.16 34.75
N SER A 413 -16.56 -29.66 34.52
CA SER A 413 -17.64 -29.70 35.49
C SER A 413 -17.70 -31.15 36.00
N ALA A 414 -17.33 -31.33 37.27
CA ALA A 414 -17.16 -32.62 37.88
C ALA A 414 -18.50 -33.35 37.95
N THR A 415 -18.85 -34.06 36.88
CA THR A 415 -19.80 -35.15 36.95
C THR A 415 -19.02 -36.35 37.48
N ILE A 416 -19.21 -36.62 38.76
CA ILE A 416 -18.71 -37.80 39.47
C ILE A 416 -19.25 -39.05 38.74
N SER A 417 -18.38 -39.79 38.04
CA SER A 417 -18.37 -41.25 38.12
C SER A 417 -17.01 -41.79 37.71
N GLY A 418 -16.46 -42.66 38.57
CA GLY A 418 -15.09 -43.13 38.50
C GLY A 418 -14.85 -44.24 37.48
N ALA A 419 -13.61 -44.30 37.00
CA ALA A 419 -12.73 -45.46 37.03
C ALA A 419 -11.49 -45.18 36.16
N ALA A 420 -10.32 -45.14 36.80
CA ALA A 420 -9.01 -45.31 36.17
C ALA A 420 -8.88 -46.78 35.63
N PRO A 421 -7.87 -47.17 34.80
CA PRO A 421 -6.51 -46.62 34.74
C PRO A 421 -5.80 -46.60 33.37
N GLY A 422 -4.61 -45.98 33.32
CA GLY A 422 -3.61 -46.28 32.28
C GLY A 422 -2.56 -45.20 32.06
N ALA A 423 -1.40 -45.37 32.69
CA ALA A 423 -0.24 -44.48 32.62
C ALA A 423 0.46 -44.47 31.25
N GLY A 424 0.97 -43.31 30.85
CA GLY A 424 1.87 -43.14 29.70
C GLY A 424 2.75 -41.91 29.90
N MET A 425 4.01 -42.16 30.23
CA MET A 425 5.05 -41.18 30.57
C MET A 425 5.73 -40.72 29.28
N GLY A 426 5.74 -39.41 29.00
CA GLY A 426 6.42 -38.80 27.85
C GLY A 426 7.05 -37.48 28.27
N SER A 427 8.36 -37.35 28.02
CA SER A 427 9.24 -36.28 28.48
C SER A 427 9.08 -34.99 27.67
N ASP A 428 8.81 -33.89 28.35
CA ASP A 428 8.88 -32.55 27.77
C ASP A 428 10.32 -32.02 27.84
N THR A 429 10.80 -31.58 26.69
CA THR A 429 12.11 -30.95 26.50
C THR A 429 11.85 -29.46 26.38
N GLU A 430 12.26 -28.69 27.37
CA GLU A 430 12.19 -27.23 27.37
C GLU A 430 13.14 -26.66 26.30
N SER A 431 12.60 -25.95 25.30
CA SER A 431 13.38 -25.10 24.41
C SER A 431 13.20 -23.65 24.83
N SER A 432 14.29 -23.05 25.27
CA SER A 432 14.44 -21.62 25.52
C SER A 432 14.47 -20.84 24.21
N ASP A 433 13.48 -19.99 23.98
CA ASP A 433 13.49 -19.00 22.90
C ASP A 433 14.35 -17.80 23.30
N GLU A 434 15.58 -17.77 22.79
CA GLU A 434 16.39 -16.55 22.71
C GLU A 434 16.13 -15.85 21.37
N ASP A 435 15.60 -14.63 21.46
CA ASP A 435 15.27 -13.74 20.37
C ASP A 435 16.57 -13.23 19.72
N SER A 436 16.99 -13.90 18.64
CA SER A 436 18.12 -13.50 17.80
C SER A 436 17.63 -13.20 16.39
N SER A 437 17.53 -11.91 16.10
CA SER A 437 17.36 -11.36 14.76
C SER A 437 18.54 -11.74 13.85
N ASP A 438 18.41 -12.78 13.03
CA ASP A 438 18.99 -12.82 11.68
C ASP A 438 18.54 -14.06 10.87
N GLU A 439 18.49 -13.88 9.54
CA GLU A 439 18.44 -14.90 8.48
C GLU A 439 17.10 -15.62 8.20
N SER A 440 16.31 -15.09 7.24
CA SER A 440 15.32 -15.89 6.51
C SER A 440 15.93 -16.50 5.24
N SER A 441 16.46 -17.71 5.39
CA SER A 441 16.72 -18.64 4.29
C SER A 441 15.43 -19.45 4.02
N SER A 442 14.59 -18.98 3.11
CA SER A 442 13.38 -19.71 2.68
C SER A 442 13.74 -20.78 1.64
N SER A 443 13.70 -22.05 2.03
CA SER A 443 13.69 -23.18 1.10
C SER A 443 12.30 -23.30 0.46
N GLU A 444 12.23 -23.12 -0.86
CA GLU A 444 11.04 -23.37 -1.67
C GLU A 444 10.74 -24.88 -1.69
N LEU A 445 9.56 -25.27 -1.21
CA LEU A 445 8.98 -26.58 -1.46
C LEU A 445 8.04 -26.43 -2.67
N GLU A 446 8.48 -26.92 -3.82
CA GLU A 446 7.62 -27.14 -4.98
C GLU A 446 6.68 -28.32 -4.68
N SER A 447 5.37 -28.07 -4.58
CA SER A 447 4.36 -29.12 -4.66
C SER A 447 3.69 -29.06 -6.04
N ASP A 448 4.08 -29.99 -6.91
CA ASP A 448 3.32 -30.32 -8.11
C ASP A 448 2.02 -31.02 -7.69
N SER A 449 0.88 -30.38 -7.95
CA SER A 449 -0.40 -31.08 -8.00
C SER A 449 -1.13 -30.69 -9.28
N ASP A 450 -1.07 -31.58 -10.26
CA ASP A 450 -1.92 -31.59 -11.44
C ASP A 450 -3.39 -31.73 -11.00
N SER A 451 -4.15 -30.65 -11.08
CA SER A 451 -5.61 -30.71 -11.06
C SER A 451 -6.16 -30.18 -12.38
N GLU A 452 -6.53 -31.10 -13.26
CA GLU A 452 -7.24 -30.81 -14.50
C GLU A 452 -8.64 -30.24 -14.21
N GLY A 453 -9.00 -29.18 -14.95
CA GLY A 453 -10.35 -29.09 -15.51
C GLY A 453 -11.47 -28.44 -14.68
N ARG A 454 -11.28 -27.26 -14.10
CA ARG A 454 -12.39 -26.28 -13.96
C ARG A 454 -11.97 -24.90 -14.44
N LYS A 455 -12.50 -24.48 -15.59
CA LYS A 455 -12.46 -23.07 -16.02
C LYS A 455 -13.37 -22.27 -15.10
N TRP A 456 -12.77 -21.59 -14.13
CA TRP A 456 -13.46 -20.57 -13.35
C TRP A 456 -13.48 -19.29 -14.18
N TYR A 457 -14.66 -18.86 -14.59
CA TYR A 457 -14.84 -17.51 -15.15
C TYR A 457 -14.65 -16.52 -14.01
N ALA A 458 -13.68 -15.62 -14.13
CA ALA A 458 -13.46 -14.55 -13.17
C ALA A 458 -14.69 -13.62 -13.18
N THR A 459 -15.42 -13.56 -12.07
CA THR A 459 -16.55 -12.65 -11.89
C THR A 459 -16.07 -11.20 -11.93
N ARG A 460 -16.52 -10.44 -12.94
CA ARG A 460 -16.17 -9.04 -13.22
C ARG A 460 -17.08 -8.07 -12.45
N GLY A 461 -17.09 -8.14 -11.12
CA GLY A 461 -17.72 -7.12 -10.28
C GLY A 461 -16.79 -5.92 -10.12
N SER A 462 -17.33 -4.70 -10.16
CA SER A 462 -16.57 -3.50 -9.84
C SER A 462 -16.93 -3.00 -8.45
N ILE A 463 -15.89 -2.64 -7.68
CA ILE A 463 -16.03 -2.13 -6.32
C ILE A 463 -15.75 -0.63 -6.37
N HIS A 464 -16.74 0.18 -5.98
CA HIS A 464 -16.57 1.63 -5.87
C HIS A 464 -17.01 2.11 -4.49
N LEU A 465 -16.40 3.20 -4.04
CA LEU A 465 -16.85 3.91 -2.85
C LEU A 465 -17.88 4.96 -3.27
N VAL A 466 -19.07 4.92 -2.67
CA VAL A 466 -20.09 5.96 -2.79
C VAL A 466 -20.48 6.35 -1.38
N ASP A 467 -20.24 7.62 -1.02
CA ASP A 467 -20.61 8.20 0.29
C ASP A 467 -20.09 7.45 1.52
N GLY A 468 -18.89 6.86 1.41
CA GLY A 468 -18.24 6.16 2.51
C GLY A 468 -18.65 4.70 2.66
N GLU A 469 -19.60 4.22 1.85
CA GLU A 469 -19.98 2.81 1.79
C GLU A 469 -19.31 2.13 0.58
N LEU A 470 -18.95 0.85 0.80
CA LEU A 470 -18.39 -0.01 -0.23
C LEU A 470 -19.55 -0.58 -1.05
N VAL A 471 -19.78 -0.05 -2.25
CA VAL A 471 -20.85 -0.50 -3.14
C VAL A 471 -20.30 -1.48 -4.17
N PHE A 472 -20.95 -2.64 -4.26
CA PHE A 472 -20.73 -3.62 -5.32
C PHE A 472 -21.68 -3.32 -6.47
N ASP A 473 -21.13 -2.93 -7.62
CA ASP A 473 -21.94 -2.74 -8.82
C ASP A 473 -21.95 -4.04 -9.63
N GLU A 474 -23.07 -4.75 -9.54
CA GLU A 474 -23.35 -6.02 -10.22
C GLU A 474 -23.97 -5.82 -11.62
N ARG A 475 -24.26 -4.58 -12.07
CA ARG A 475 -25.07 -4.34 -13.27
C ARG A 475 -24.39 -4.67 -14.61
N ASP A 476 -23.09 -4.96 -14.62
CA ASP A 476 -22.39 -5.45 -15.82
C ASP A 476 -22.54 -6.97 -16.04
N MET A 477 -23.37 -7.66 -15.24
CA MET A 477 -23.56 -9.12 -15.32
C MET A 477 -24.36 -9.62 -16.54
N LEU A 478 -25.12 -8.78 -17.25
CA LEU A 478 -26.13 -9.25 -18.23
C LEU A 478 -25.93 -8.86 -19.70
N LEU A 479 -24.82 -8.22 -20.08
CA LEU A 479 -24.54 -7.99 -21.50
C LEU A 479 -23.83 -9.21 -22.12
N GLY A 480 -24.60 -10.30 -22.26
CA GLY A 480 -24.38 -11.31 -23.29
C GLY A 480 -24.96 -10.80 -24.63
N PRO A 481 -24.48 -11.28 -25.79
CA PRO A 481 -24.96 -10.82 -27.09
C PRO A 481 -26.21 -11.61 -27.48
N GLU A 482 -27.40 -11.22 -27.03
CA GLU A 482 -28.66 -11.71 -27.60
C GLU A 482 -29.67 -10.55 -27.72
N ASP A 483 -29.95 -10.20 -28.97
CA ASP A 483 -31.19 -9.69 -29.56
C ASP A 483 -32.14 -8.82 -28.70
N GLU A 484 -32.09 -7.50 -28.92
CA GLU A 484 -33.24 -6.63 -28.67
C GLU A 484 -33.65 -5.90 -29.96
N GLU A 485 -34.56 -6.55 -30.68
CA GLU A 485 -35.49 -5.94 -31.62
C GLU A 485 -36.45 -5.06 -30.80
N TYR A 486 -36.22 -3.75 -30.77
CA TYR A 486 -37.15 -2.79 -30.17
C TYR A 486 -38.33 -2.55 -31.13
N GLN A 487 -39.52 -3.02 -30.75
CA GLN A 487 -40.78 -2.50 -31.27
C GLN A 487 -41.08 -1.16 -30.60
N GLU A 488 -41.29 -0.13 -31.42
CA GLU A 488 -41.88 1.14 -31.02
C GLU A 488 -43.34 0.90 -30.64
N GLU A 489 -43.71 1.11 -29.37
CA GLU A 489 -45.09 1.35 -29.01
C GLU A 489 -45.31 2.86 -28.83
N ASP A 490 -46.12 3.40 -29.77
CA ASP A 490 -46.75 4.70 -29.72
C ASP A 490 -47.50 4.89 -28.39
N VAL A 491 -47.11 5.91 -27.62
CA VAL A 491 -47.95 6.47 -26.57
C VAL A 491 -48.60 7.73 -27.12
N SER A 492 -49.84 7.56 -27.59
CA SER A 492 -50.74 8.65 -27.93
C SER A 492 -51.20 9.38 -26.67
N ASP A 493 -51.22 10.71 -26.77
CA ASP A 493 -51.96 11.63 -25.91
C ASP A 493 -53.42 11.17 -25.73
N ASP A 494 -53.97 11.32 -24.52
CA ASP A 494 -55.32 11.85 -24.35
C ASP A 494 -55.63 12.23 -22.90
N ASP A 495 -56.32 13.37 -22.79
CA ASP A 495 -56.85 14.06 -21.63
C ASP A 495 -57.82 13.24 -20.76
N ASN A 496 -57.68 13.30 -19.42
CA ASN A 496 -58.65 13.87 -18.44
C ASN A 496 -58.20 13.62 -16.98
#